data_AF-A0A8H5XQF1-F1
#
_entry.id   AF-A0A8H5XQF1-F1
#
_cell.length_a   1.000
_cell.length_b   1.000
_cell.length_c   1.000
_cell.angle_alpha   90.00
_cell.angle_beta   90.00
_cell.angle_gamma   90.00
#
_symmetry.space_group_name_H-M   'P 1'
#
loop_
_entity.id
_entity.type
_entity.pdbx_description
1 polymer ?
#
loop_
_entity_poly.entity_id
_entity_poly.type
_entity_poly.pdbx_seq_one_letter_code
_entity_poly.pdbx_strand_id
1 'polypeptide(L)'
;MLSVKPAVAVEAHFPLSKNCVSIEAAYAYDYIIFYRWLSPELYERGRVMARLVAEMIEKKSCRIWLDQHQMTRSTEAGEVTKSISNTFLSVSQIIILAAPGDWDRFTNPDDIHQWEWEMSLRSDKQVWLLQYGLPDNGQALSRAQLAEGLETYCPGLAELFKSRDVHIRSLTMDSIDVVLNEIAEAAHHLASLDQPITSQVGAMSKESHAIQTAFKAGKEYVVSWGSQEEQRIEEAMQDLGSYLSNLDPSLSYEGTDKKVVWRKSCWFASQGIGHPLLDSETDIAKFDGDLKDGLTGLQALHDSRTRNSAHCVKSALDSALVTTSMAVDTPHAGAPGGIGLHPDGNLLSALITNGPGLRVYDLDGTVRFPGHQGTIMMGGSTLYRWANEFIPTFHDVDISGNEVKVSIVAFFNFPDMETIPRTLRAEGDNFFHNIRRIKEDDKLPSGELSALWDVIIKNHQMSLPPVLASG
;
A
#
# COMPACT_ATOMS: atom_id res chain seq x y z
N MET A 1 38.19 -21.09 -30.87
CA MET A 1 38.02 -21.53 -29.47
C MET A 1 37.91 -20.30 -28.59
N LEU A 2 36.71 -20.00 -28.10
CA LEU A 2 36.40 -19.60 -26.73
C LEU A 2 34.86 -19.47 -26.69
N SER A 3 34.25 -20.39 -25.94
CA SER A 3 32.82 -20.64 -25.87
C SER A 3 32.21 -19.75 -24.78
N VAL A 4 31.23 -18.92 -25.16
CA VAL A 4 30.44 -18.12 -24.23
C VAL A 4 29.13 -18.88 -23.95
N LYS A 5 28.92 -19.29 -22.70
CA LYS A 5 27.68 -19.91 -22.25
C LYS A 5 26.57 -18.84 -22.14
N PRO A 6 25.32 -19.13 -22.51
CA PRO A 6 24.19 -18.23 -22.31
C PRO A 6 23.73 -18.23 -20.84
N ALA A 7 23.32 -17.05 -20.37
CA ALA A 7 22.73 -16.84 -19.04
C ALA A 7 21.33 -17.44 -18.97
N VAL A 8 21.02 -18.06 -17.83
CA VAL A 8 19.77 -18.75 -17.54
C VAL A 8 18.70 -17.73 -17.15
N ALA A 9 17.55 -17.76 -17.82
CA ALA A 9 16.37 -16.98 -17.50
C ALA A 9 15.72 -17.50 -16.21
N VAL A 10 15.37 -16.59 -15.30
CA VAL A 10 14.63 -16.88 -14.06
C VAL A 10 13.19 -16.40 -14.26
N GLU A 11 12.25 -17.33 -14.36
CA GLU A 11 10.81 -17.07 -14.40
C GLU A 11 10.31 -16.60 -13.02
N ALA A 12 9.65 -15.43 -12.97
CA ALA A 12 8.99 -14.92 -11.78
C ALA A 12 7.51 -15.34 -11.77
N HIS A 13 7.17 -16.33 -10.93
CA HIS A 13 5.79 -16.73 -10.64
C HIS A 13 5.12 -15.77 -9.65
N PHE A 14 3.99 -15.18 -10.04
CA PHE A 14 3.06 -14.48 -9.13
C PHE A 14 1.90 -15.42 -8.73
N PRO A 15 1.53 -15.54 -7.44
CA PRO A 15 0.40 -16.38 -7.04
C PRO A 15 -0.93 -15.65 -7.29
N LEU A 16 -1.78 -16.28 -8.11
CA LEU A 16 -3.20 -15.96 -8.26
C LEU A 16 -3.95 -16.33 -6.98
N SER A 17 -4.60 -15.36 -6.32
CA SER A 17 -5.65 -15.66 -5.34
C SER A 17 -6.87 -14.78 -5.57
N LYS A 18 -8.00 -15.44 -5.83
CA LYS A 18 -9.34 -14.86 -5.94
C LYS A 18 -9.78 -14.44 -4.54
N ASN A 19 -9.96 -13.13 -4.31
CA ASN A 19 -10.92 -12.52 -3.38
C ASN A 19 -10.83 -11.00 -3.56
N CYS A 20 -11.77 -10.48 -4.36
CA CYS A 20 -11.92 -9.07 -4.70
C CYS A 20 -12.75 -8.39 -3.60
N VAL A 21 -12.15 -7.41 -2.90
CA VAL A 21 -12.80 -6.55 -1.90
C VAL A 21 -13.02 -5.18 -2.54
N SER A 22 -14.28 -4.82 -2.78
CA SER A 22 -14.65 -3.52 -3.38
C SER A 22 -14.84 -2.44 -2.32
N ILE A 23 -14.10 -1.35 -2.45
CA ILE A 23 -14.15 -0.16 -1.59
C ILE A 23 -14.98 0.92 -2.26
N GLU A 24 -16.08 1.38 -1.63
CA GLU A 24 -16.71 2.66 -1.97
C GLU A 24 -15.90 3.80 -1.32
N ALA A 25 -14.83 4.23 -2.01
CA ALA A 25 -14.51 5.64 -2.03
C ALA A 25 -15.46 6.27 -3.05
N ALA A 26 -16.01 7.45 -2.78
CA ALA A 26 -16.47 8.30 -3.87
C ALA A 26 -15.23 8.61 -4.70
N TYR A 27 -14.97 7.77 -5.71
CA TYR A 27 -13.77 7.82 -6.53
C TYR A 27 -13.55 9.27 -6.97
N ALA A 28 -12.35 9.82 -6.81
CA ALA A 28 -12.11 11.20 -7.24
C ALA A 28 -12.36 11.35 -8.75
N TYR A 29 -12.16 10.24 -9.49
CA TYR A 29 -12.34 10.12 -10.91
C TYR A 29 -13.06 8.80 -11.23
N ASP A 30 -13.99 8.83 -12.17
CA ASP A 30 -14.70 7.64 -12.61
C ASP A 30 -13.77 6.78 -13.51
N TYR A 31 -12.89 7.45 -14.28
CA TYR A 31 -11.94 6.81 -15.20
C TYR A 31 -10.51 7.31 -15.05
N ILE A 32 -9.54 6.43 -15.35
CA ILE A 32 -8.17 6.79 -15.73
C ILE A 32 -7.93 6.47 -17.20
N ILE A 33 -7.23 7.35 -17.93
CA ILE A 33 -6.86 7.11 -19.34
C ILE A 33 -5.37 6.86 -19.46
N PHE A 34 -5.00 5.70 -20.02
CA PHE A 34 -3.64 5.36 -20.42
C PHE A 34 -3.48 5.41 -21.93
N TYR A 35 -2.39 6.02 -22.39
CA TYR A 35 -2.12 6.21 -23.82
C TYR A 35 -0.63 6.38 -24.07
N ARG A 36 -0.20 6.04 -25.29
CA ARG A 36 1.13 6.37 -25.76
C ARG A 36 1.19 7.83 -26.19
N TRP A 37 2.03 8.65 -25.54
CA TRP A 37 2.19 10.07 -25.93
C TRP A 37 2.61 10.23 -27.38
N LEU A 38 3.77 9.67 -27.76
CA LEU A 38 4.36 9.78 -29.09
C LEU A 38 4.17 8.50 -29.88
N SER A 39 3.61 8.62 -31.08
CA SER A 39 3.59 7.53 -32.06
C SER A 39 5.01 7.23 -32.56
N PRO A 40 5.25 6.07 -33.21
CA PRO A 40 6.55 5.74 -33.81
C PRO A 40 7.09 6.80 -34.77
N GLU A 41 6.19 7.55 -35.43
CA GLU A 41 6.51 8.67 -36.32
C GLU A 41 6.72 10.02 -35.59
N LEU A 42 6.82 10.02 -34.26
CA LEU A 42 7.02 11.20 -33.39
C LEU A 42 5.87 12.22 -33.37
N TYR A 43 4.68 11.85 -33.87
CA TYR A 43 3.46 12.64 -33.70
C TYR A 43 2.84 12.44 -32.30
N GLU A 44 2.30 13.51 -31.71
CA GLU A 44 1.57 13.49 -30.42
C GLU A 44 0.16 12.88 -30.54
N ARG A 45 -0.03 11.87 -31.39
CA ARG A 45 -1.34 11.31 -31.76
C ARG A 45 -2.13 10.83 -30.55
N GLY A 46 -1.50 10.03 -29.68
CA GLY A 46 -2.18 9.49 -28.50
C GLY A 46 -2.48 10.57 -27.47
N ARG A 47 -1.59 11.55 -27.32
CA ARG A 47 -1.81 12.74 -26.49
C ARG A 47 -3.05 13.54 -26.92
N VAL A 48 -3.20 13.79 -28.22
CA VAL A 48 -4.38 14.50 -28.76
C VAL A 48 -5.65 13.67 -28.56
N MET A 49 -5.60 12.36 -28.83
CA MET A 49 -6.75 11.49 -28.68
C MET A 49 -7.21 11.36 -27.22
N ALA A 50 -6.27 11.20 -26.28
CA ALA A 50 -6.56 11.10 -24.85
C ALA A 50 -7.28 12.34 -24.33
N ARG A 51 -6.85 13.52 -24.77
CA ARG A 51 -7.51 14.79 -24.43
C ARG A 51 -8.91 14.88 -25.01
N LEU A 52 -9.10 14.49 -26.27
CA LEU A 52 -10.43 14.49 -26.91
C LEU A 52 -11.40 13.57 -26.17
N VAL A 53 -10.98 12.33 -25.86
CA VAL A 53 -11.78 11.36 -25.12
C VAL A 53 -12.12 11.88 -23.73
N ALA A 54 -11.14 12.49 -23.03
CA ALA A 54 -11.36 13.09 -21.72
C ALA A 54 -12.43 14.20 -21.78
N GLU A 55 -12.26 15.19 -22.66
CA GLU A 55 -13.19 16.31 -22.80
C GLU A 55 -14.61 15.87 -23.19
N MET A 56 -14.75 14.78 -23.97
CA MET A 56 -16.05 14.28 -24.40
C MET A 56 -16.77 13.46 -23.33
N ILE A 57 -16.05 12.68 -22.53
CA ILE A 57 -16.63 11.93 -21.40
C ILE A 57 -16.96 12.89 -20.24
N GLU A 58 -16.14 13.91 -19.98
CA GLU A 58 -16.41 14.93 -18.95
C GLU A 58 -17.71 15.70 -19.22
N LYS A 59 -18.02 15.98 -20.49
CA LYS A 59 -19.32 16.56 -20.91
C LYS A 59 -20.52 15.65 -20.59
N LYS A 60 -20.28 14.36 -20.32
CA LYS A 60 -21.30 13.38 -19.93
C LYS A 60 -21.37 13.19 -18.41
N SER A 61 -20.80 14.11 -17.63
CA SER A 61 -20.80 14.11 -16.15
C SER A 61 -19.98 12.98 -15.51
N CYS A 62 -19.01 12.42 -16.24
CA CYS A 62 -18.02 11.51 -15.67
C CYS A 62 -16.71 12.26 -15.42
N ARG A 63 -16.05 11.98 -14.29
CA ARG A 63 -14.78 12.59 -13.88
C ARG A 63 -13.62 11.77 -14.43
N ILE A 64 -12.63 12.42 -15.02
CA ILE A 64 -11.50 11.74 -15.66
C ILE A 64 -10.18 12.19 -15.06
N TRP A 65 -9.35 11.20 -14.75
CA TRP A 65 -7.94 11.44 -14.55
C TRP A 65 -7.19 11.26 -15.87
N LEU A 66 -6.51 12.33 -16.26
CA LEU A 66 -5.60 12.37 -17.39
C LEU A 66 -4.31 13.03 -16.92
N ASP A 67 -3.18 12.35 -17.10
CA ASP A 67 -1.84 12.84 -16.73
C ASP A 67 -1.59 14.28 -17.23
N GLN A 68 -2.02 14.62 -18.44
CA GLN A 68 -1.88 15.97 -19.03
C GLN A 68 -2.64 17.06 -18.27
N HIS A 69 -3.74 16.72 -17.60
CA HIS A 69 -4.51 17.67 -16.80
C HIS A 69 -3.88 17.88 -15.43
N GLN A 70 -3.13 16.89 -14.95
CA GLN A 70 -2.67 16.80 -13.57
C GLN A 70 -1.19 17.11 -13.43
N MET A 71 -0.43 17.06 -14.52
CA MET A 71 1.03 17.14 -14.51
C MET A 71 1.55 18.16 -15.51
N THR A 72 2.74 18.67 -15.21
CA THR A 72 3.46 19.58 -16.09
C THR A 72 4.54 18.83 -16.87
N ARG A 73 5.01 19.41 -17.98
CA ARG A 73 6.14 18.82 -18.75
C ARG A 73 7.45 18.72 -17.96
N SER A 74 7.54 19.41 -16.81
CA SER A 74 8.67 19.38 -15.90
C SER A 74 8.54 18.37 -14.75
N THR A 75 7.40 17.68 -14.63
CA THR A 75 7.16 16.67 -13.61
C THR A 75 8.12 15.49 -13.81
N GLU A 76 8.80 15.05 -12.76
CA GLU A 76 9.80 13.97 -12.86
C GLU A 76 9.13 12.61 -13.06
N ALA A 77 9.82 11.69 -13.76
CA ALA A 77 9.25 10.38 -14.09
C ALA A 77 8.77 9.58 -12.86
N GLY A 78 9.45 9.71 -11.72
CA GLY A 78 9.03 9.06 -10.47
C GLY A 78 7.74 9.64 -9.88
N GLU A 79 7.51 10.95 -10.04
CA GLU A 79 6.28 11.62 -9.60
C GLU A 79 5.08 11.26 -10.48
N VAL A 80 5.33 11.06 -11.79
CA VAL A 80 4.33 10.59 -12.76
C VAL A 80 3.82 9.22 -12.33
N THR A 81 4.73 8.25 -12.14
CA THR A 81 4.37 6.88 -11.76
C THR A 81 3.67 6.83 -10.40
N LYS A 82 4.13 7.61 -9.41
CA LYS A 82 3.49 7.70 -8.07
C LYS A 82 2.05 8.19 -8.16
N SER A 83 1.81 9.23 -8.96
CA SER A 83 0.47 9.81 -9.12
C SER A 83 -0.46 8.89 -9.89
N ILE A 84 0.05 8.17 -10.90
CA ILE A 84 -0.70 7.13 -11.61
C ILE A 84 -1.11 6.04 -10.63
N SER A 85 -0.18 5.49 -9.85
CA SER A 85 -0.46 4.43 -8.86
C SER A 85 -1.53 4.86 -7.86
N ASN A 86 -1.41 6.05 -7.27
CA ASN A 86 -2.39 6.57 -6.30
C ASN A 86 -3.78 6.76 -6.92
N THR A 87 -3.83 7.29 -8.15
CA THR A 87 -5.08 7.49 -8.87
C THR A 87 -5.70 6.15 -9.24
N PHE A 88 -4.89 5.19 -9.68
CA PHE A 88 -5.36 3.87 -10.07
C PHE A 88 -6.13 3.17 -8.96
N LEU A 89 -5.72 3.34 -7.70
CA LEU A 89 -6.44 2.80 -6.54
C LEU A 89 -7.85 3.40 -6.38
N SER A 90 -8.03 4.65 -6.83
CA SER A 90 -9.23 5.47 -6.61
C SER A 90 -10.04 5.77 -7.87
N VAL A 91 -9.89 4.96 -8.94
CA VAL A 91 -10.76 4.99 -10.14
C VAL A 91 -11.58 3.72 -10.26
N SER A 92 -12.81 3.84 -10.77
CA SER A 92 -13.68 2.67 -10.96
C SER A 92 -13.34 1.88 -12.22
N GLN A 93 -12.87 2.57 -13.27
CA GLN A 93 -12.70 2.00 -14.60
C GLN A 93 -11.44 2.53 -15.28
N ILE A 94 -10.95 1.76 -16.25
CA ILE A 94 -9.71 2.04 -16.97
C ILE A 94 -10.01 2.13 -18.46
N ILE A 95 -9.50 3.18 -19.10
CA ILE A 95 -9.51 3.33 -20.55
C ILE A 95 -8.06 3.25 -21.04
N ILE A 96 -7.81 2.32 -21.95
CA ILE A 96 -6.54 2.18 -22.66
C ILE A 96 -6.76 2.59 -24.11
N LEU A 97 -6.03 3.60 -24.56
CA LEU A 97 -6.00 3.99 -25.97
C LEU A 97 -4.86 3.26 -26.66
N ALA A 98 -5.18 2.52 -27.72
CA ALA A 98 -4.19 1.80 -28.52
C ALA A 98 -4.31 2.14 -30.00
N ALA A 99 -3.21 2.54 -30.60
CA ALA A 99 -3.09 2.71 -32.03
C ALA A 99 -1.94 1.84 -32.58
N PRO A 100 -1.92 1.60 -33.91
CA PRO A 100 -0.83 0.84 -34.52
C PRO A 100 0.54 1.41 -34.14
N GLY A 101 1.43 0.51 -33.70
CA GLY A 101 2.81 0.81 -33.28
C GLY A 101 2.99 1.19 -31.80
N ASP A 102 1.91 1.32 -31.01
CA ASP A 102 2.04 1.73 -29.60
C ASP A 102 2.77 0.66 -28.74
N TRP A 103 2.81 -0.59 -29.21
CA TRP A 103 3.46 -1.74 -28.57
C TRP A 103 4.93 -1.93 -28.96
N ASP A 104 5.45 -1.23 -29.96
CA ASP A 104 6.83 -1.41 -30.44
C ASP A 104 7.86 -1.23 -29.31
N ARG A 105 7.52 -0.38 -28.34
CA ARG A 105 8.34 -0.05 -27.16
C ARG A 105 8.19 -1.01 -25.98
N PHE A 106 7.26 -1.98 -26.01
CA PHE A 106 7.08 -2.96 -24.94
C PHE A 106 8.22 -3.98 -24.87
N THR A 107 9.17 -3.91 -25.80
CA THR A 107 10.47 -4.60 -25.69
C THR A 107 11.38 -4.00 -24.62
N ASN A 108 11.11 -2.76 -24.18
CA ASN A 108 11.82 -2.12 -23.07
C ASN A 108 11.05 -2.34 -21.75
N PRO A 109 11.63 -3.05 -20.76
CA PRO A 109 10.97 -3.31 -19.49
C PRO A 109 10.70 -2.06 -18.65
N ASP A 110 11.38 -0.95 -18.93
CA ASP A 110 11.17 0.35 -18.25
C ASP A 110 10.10 1.21 -18.95
N ASP A 111 9.35 0.65 -19.91
CA ASP A 111 8.32 1.39 -20.61
C ASP A 111 7.07 1.60 -19.73
N ILE A 112 6.82 2.86 -19.33
CA ILE A 112 5.70 3.22 -18.46
C ILE A 112 4.34 2.75 -19.00
N HIS A 113 4.14 2.77 -20.31
CA HIS A 113 2.87 2.34 -20.90
C HIS A 113 2.72 0.82 -20.88
N GLN A 114 3.82 0.06 -21.00
CA GLN A 114 3.78 -1.38 -20.73
C GLN A 114 3.34 -1.64 -19.28
N TRP A 115 3.93 -0.92 -18.32
CA TRP A 115 3.59 -1.04 -16.90
C TRP A 115 2.12 -0.68 -16.62
N GLU A 116 1.60 0.39 -17.23
CA GLU A 116 0.17 0.77 -17.16
C GLU A 116 -0.76 -0.35 -17.64
N TRP A 117 -0.40 -1.00 -18.76
CA TRP A 117 -1.14 -2.15 -19.29
C TRP A 117 -1.08 -3.35 -18.34
N GLU A 118 0.10 -3.69 -17.82
CA GLU A 118 0.27 -4.79 -16.88
C GLU A 118 -0.58 -4.60 -15.63
N MET A 119 -0.52 -3.40 -15.04
CA MET A 119 -1.32 -3.04 -13.87
C MET A 119 -2.82 -3.12 -14.18
N SER A 120 -3.25 -2.61 -15.35
CA SER A 120 -4.65 -2.64 -15.77
C SER A 120 -5.19 -4.04 -15.92
N LEU A 121 -4.45 -4.92 -16.62
CA LEU A 121 -4.87 -6.28 -16.91
C LEU A 121 -4.80 -7.22 -15.69
N ARG A 122 -3.95 -6.89 -14.71
CA ARG A 122 -3.87 -7.60 -13.42
C ARG A 122 -4.93 -7.15 -12.41
N SER A 123 -5.54 -5.98 -12.63
CA SER A 123 -6.59 -5.46 -11.74
C SER A 123 -7.95 -6.15 -11.95
N ASP A 124 -8.83 -5.99 -10.97
CA ASP A 124 -10.23 -6.41 -11.00
C ASP A 124 -11.16 -5.38 -11.67
N LYS A 125 -10.63 -4.20 -12.02
CA LYS A 125 -11.37 -3.11 -12.66
C LYS A 125 -11.79 -3.44 -14.09
N GLN A 126 -12.83 -2.77 -14.55
CA GLN A 126 -13.28 -2.87 -15.94
C GLN A 126 -12.29 -2.14 -16.86
N VAL A 127 -11.79 -2.84 -17.87
CA VAL A 127 -10.82 -2.31 -18.84
C VAL A 127 -11.50 -2.14 -20.19
N TRP A 128 -11.47 -0.90 -20.69
CA TRP A 128 -11.89 -0.53 -22.04
C TRP A 128 -10.66 -0.32 -22.91
N LEU A 129 -10.53 -1.11 -23.98
CA LEU A 129 -9.48 -0.93 -24.97
C LEU A 129 -10.07 -0.26 -26.21
N LEU A 130 -9.67 1.00 -26.46
CA LEU A 130 -10.16 1.78 -27.58
C LEU A 130 -9.09 1.84 -28.67
N GLN A 131 -9.37 1.17 -29.79
CA GLN A 131 -8.51 1.14 -30.96
C GLN A 131 -8.74 2.37 -31.83
N TYR A 132 -7.71 3.19 -32.07
CA TYR A 132 -7.81 4.43 -32.85
C TYR A 132 -6.66 4.55 -33.86
N GLY A 133 -6.79 5.48 -34.82
CA GLY A 133 -5.74 5.72 -35.82
C GLY A 133 -5.48 4.53 -36.75
N LEU A 134 -6.50 3.69 -36.96
CA LEU A 134 -6.45 2.60 -37.94
C LEU A 134 -6.39 3.20 -39.36
N PRO A 135 -5.69 2.56 -40.31
CA PRO A 135 -5.65 3.02 -41.70
C PRO A 135 -7.06 3.17 -42.28
N ASP A 136 -7.26 4.05 -43.26
CA ASP A 136 -8.52 4.13 -43.98
C ASP A 136 -8.83 2.76 -44.62
N ASN A 137 -9.95 2.14 -44.24
CA ASN A 137 -10.37 0.74 -44.50
C ASN A 137 -9.78 -0.36 -43.58
N GLY A 138 -8.98 0.01 -42.58
CA GLY A 138 -8.52 -0.91 -41.54
C GLY A 138 -9.68 -1.34 -40.64
N GLN A 139 -10.01 -2.63 -40.66
CA GLN A 139 -10.89 -3.18 -39.65
C GLN A 139 -10.19 -3.14 -38.29
N ALA A 140 -10.97 -2.84 -37.25
CA ALA A 140 -10.49 -2.98 -35.88
C ALA A 140 -9.97 -4.39 -35.67
N LEU A 141 -8.79 -4.50 -35.06
CA LEU A 141 -8.18 -5.78 -34.80
C LEU A 141 -9.08 -6.55 -33.84
N SER A 142 -9.36 -7.80 -34.19
CA SER A 142 -10.02 -8.72 -33.28
C SER A 142 -9.14 -8.95 -32.05
N ARG A 143 -9.76 -9.41 -30.95
CA ARG A 143 -9.02 -9.78 -29.73
C ARG A 143 -7.87 -10.76 -29.99
N ALA A 144 -8.07 -11.72 -30.90
CA ALA A 144 -7.04 -12.68 -31.28
C ALA A 144 -5.85 -12.00 -31.98
N GLN A 145 -6.12 -11.10 -32.93
CA GLN A 145 -5.07 -10.35 -33.65
C GLN A 145 -4.33 -9.38 -32.72
N LEU A 146 -5.05 -8.75 -31.80
CA LEU A 146 -4.43 -7.91 -30.77
C LEU A 146 -3.50 -8.73 -29.87
N ALA A 147 -3.95 -9.90 -29.42
CA ALA A 147 -3.15 -10.79 -28.59
C ALA A 147 -1.89 -11.28 -29.33
N GLU A 148 -2.01 -11.68 -30.60
CA GLU A 148 -0.89 -12.13 -31.43
C GLU A 148 0.13 -11.00 -31.68
N GLY A 149 -0.38 -9.79 -31.96
CA GLY A 149 0.49 -8.61 -32.08
C GLY A 149 1.21 -8.31 -30.77
N LEU A 150 0.52 -8.36 -29.62
CA LEU A 150 1.11 -8.15 -28.31
C LEU A 150 2.14 -9.22 -27.96
N GLU A 151 1.90 -10.47 -28.35
CA GLU A 151 2.78 -11.62 -28.10
C GLU A 151 4.14 -11.46 -28.78
N THR A 152 4.19 -10.75 -29.91
CA THR A 152 5.44 -10.43 -30.62
C THR A 152 6.35 -9.51 -29.80
N TYR A 153 5.80 -8.61 -28.99
CA TYR A 153 6.56 -7.60 -28.24
C TYR A 153 6.69 -7.93 -26.74
N CYS A 154 5.63 -8.45 -26.13
CA CYS A 154 5.59 -8.84 -24.72
C CYS A 154 4.66 -10.07 -24.51
N PRO A 155 5.21 -11.30 -24.59
CA PRO A 155 4.44 -12.53 -24.43
C PRO A 155 3.67 -12.62 -23.12
N GLY A 156 4.27 -12.16 -22.01
CA GLY A 156 3.62 -12.16 -20.70
C GLY A 156 2.37 -11.28 -20.65
N LEU A 157 2.42 -10.11 -21.30
CA LEU A 157 1.27 -9.22 -21.40
C LEU A 157 0.18 -9.80 -22.33
N ALA A 158 0.57 -10.51 -23.39
CA ALA A 158 -0.36 -11.19 -24.29
C ALA A 158 -1.19 -12.25 -23.56
N GLU A 159 -0.58 -13.03 -22.67
CA GLU A 159 -1.29 -14.02 -21.85
C GLU A 159 -2.26 -13.37 -20.85
N LEU A 160 -1.86 -12.26 -20.22
CA LEU A 160 -2.76 -11.47 -19.38
C LEU A 160 -3.95 -10.92 -20.19
N PHE A 161 -3.69 -10.40 -21.39
CA PHE A 161 -4.72 -9.88 -22.27
C PHE A 161 -5.68 -10.96 -22.74
N LYS A 162 -5.19 -12.17 -23.07
CA LYS A 162 -6.02 -13.32 -23.46
C LYS A 162 -6.95 -13.77 -22.32
N SER A 163 -6.46 -13.75 -21.08
CA SER A 163 -7.18 -14.26 -19.91
C SER A 163 -8.14 -13.26 -19.24
N ARG A 164 -7.96 -11.95 -19.45
CA ARG A 164 -8.77 -10.89 -18.83
C ARG A 164 -9.94 -10.43 -19.69
N ASP A 165 -11.14 -10.28 -19.14
CA ASP A 165 -12.23 -9.67 -19.91
C ASP A 165 -11.93 -8.19 -20.17
N VAL A 166 -11.90 -7.80 -21.44
CA VAL A 166 -11.53 -6.44 -21.89
C VAL A 166 -12.53 -6.03 -22.95
N HIS A 167 -13.17 -4.89 -22.73
CA HIS A 167 -14.15 -4.32 -23.66
C HIS A 167 -13.42 -3.62 -24.80
N ILE A 168 -13.34 -4.27 -25.95
CA ILE A 168 -12.61 -3.76 -27.10
C ILE A 168 -13.59 -3.00 -28.01
N ARG A 169 -13.26 -1.75 -28.33
CA ARG A 169 -14.03 -0.90 -29.24
C ARG A 169 -13.11 -0.23 -30.26
N SER A 170 -13.67 0.11 -31.42
CA SER A 170 -12.99 0.94 -32.41
C SER A 170 -13.48 2.38 -32.27
N LEU A 171 -12.52 3.30 -32.21
CA LEU A 171 -12.74 4.72 -32.07
C LEU A 171 -12.40 5.43 -33.38
N THR A 172 -13.44 5.81 -34.11
CA THR A 172 -13.37 6.68 -35.28
C THR A 172 -14.14 7.97 -34.98
N MET A 173 -13.97 8.99 -35.81
CA MET A 173 -14.75 10.23 -35.65
C MET A 173 -16.27 9.99 -35.77
N ASP A 174 -16.69 8.92 -36.47
CA ASP A 174 -18.11 8.57 -36.61
C ASP A 174 -18.64 7.72 -35.44
N SER A 175 -17.78 6.95 -34.77
CA SER A 175 -18.17 6.06 -33.67
C SER A 175 -17.94 6.65 -32.28
N ILE A 176 -17.14 7.72 -32.17
CA ILE A 176 -16.67 8.27 -30.88
C ILE A 176 -17.82 8.62 -29.94
N ASP A 177 -18.84 9.35 -30.40
CA ASP A 177 -19.96 9.72 -29.51
C ASP A 177 -20.73 8.49 -28.99
N VAL A 178 -20.94 7.47 -29.84
CA VAL A 178 -21.66 6.25 -29.47
C VAL A 178 -20.86 5.44 -28.46
N VAL A 179 -19.57 5.23 -28.73
CA VAL A 179 -18.67 4.48 -27.85
C VAL A 179 -18.51 5.18 -26.50
N LEU A 180 -18.38 6.50 -26.49
CA LEU A 180 -18.24 7.25 -25.24
C LEU A 180 -19.55 7.35 -24.45
N ASN A 181 -20.71 7.29 -25.11
CA ASN A 181 -22.01 7.12 -24.42
C ASN A 181 -22.10 5.75 -23.75
N GLU A 182 -21.72 4.68 -24.44
CA GLU A 182 -21.69 3.32 -23.88
C GLU A 182 -20.81 3.26 -22.62
N ILE A 183 -19.62 3.88 -22.69
CA ILE A 183 -18.71 3.97 -21.55
C ILE A 183 -19.35 4.76 -20.41
N ALA A 184 -19.87 5.97 -20.66
CA ALA A 184 -20.52 6.79 -19.64
C ALA A 184 -21.71 6.07 -18.97
N GLU A 185 -22.53 5.36 -19.76
CA GLU A 185 -23.63 4.53 -19.25
C GLU A 185 -23.14 3.39 -18.37
N ALA A 186 -22.00 2.76 -18.67
CA ALA A 186 -21.41 1.74 -17.81
C ALA A 186 -21.04 2.30 -16.43
N ALA A 187 -20.50 3.53 -16.36
CA ALA A 187 -20.29 4.21 -15.06
C ALA A 187 -21.60 4.51 -14.33
N HIS A 188 -22.65 4.92 -15.04
CA HIS A 188 -23.94 5.19 -14.42
C HIS A 188 -24.71 3.93 -13.99
N HIS A 189 -24.55 2.81 -14.70
CA HIS A 189 -25.13 1.53 -14.30
C HIS A 189 -24.46 0.96 -13.05
N LEU A 190 -23.13 1.15 -12.89
CA LEU A 190 -22.44 0.89 -11.63
C LEU A 190 -22.96 1.78 -10.50
N ALA A 191 -23.36 3.04 -10.78
CA ALA A 191 -23.97 3.94 -9.80
C ALA A 191 -25.48 3.72 -9.56
N SER A 192 -26.18 2.98 -10.44
CA SER A 192 -27.65 2.82 -10.44
C SER A 192 -28.12 1.40 -10.09
N LEU A 193 -27.25 0.41 -10.06
CA LEU A 193 -27.56 -0.95 -9.59
C LEU A 193 -27.58 -1.08 -8.06
N ASP A 194 -27.34 0.01 -7.33
CA ASP A 194 -27.44 0.07 -5.87
C ASP A 194 -28.84 0.47 -5.38
N GLN A 195 -29.72 -0.53 -5.21
CA GLN A 195 -30.61 -0.64 -4.04
C GLN A 195 -30.99 -2.11 -3.77
N PRO A 196 -31.01 -2.60 -2.50
CA PRO A 196 -30.32 -2.15 -1.31
C PRO A 196 -29.33 -3.23 -0.78
N ILE A 197 -28.03 -2.94 -0.73
CA ILE A 197 -27.10 -3.60 0.21
C ILE A 197 -26.87 -2.64 1.39
N THR A 198 -27.94 -2.40 2.15
CA THR A 198 -27.93 -1.57 3.37
C THR A 198 -27.07 -2.15 4.51
N SER A 199 -26.41 -3.30 4.33
CA SER A 199 -25.61 -3.95 5.37
C SER A 199 -24.10 -3.73 5.28
N GLN A 200 -23.51 -3.42 4.11
CA GLN A 200 -22.05 -3.34 3.93
C GLN A 200 -21.50 -1.91 3.74
N VAL A 201 -22.21 -1.00 3.07
CA VAL A 201 -21.85 0.43 3.03
C VAL A 201 -21.94 1.05 4.43
N GLY A 202 -23.00 0.66 5.15
CA GLY A 202 -23.11 0.94 6.57
C GLY A 202 -22.00 0.27 7.39
N ALA A 203 -21.34 -0.79 6.93
CA ALA A 203 -20.23 -1.43 7.65
C ALA A 203 -18.90 -0.72 7.39
N MET A 204 -18.57 -0.34 6.14
CA MET A 204 -17.33 0.39 5.82
C MET A 204 -17.33 1.84 6.31
N SER A 205 -18.45 2.56 6.21
CA SER A 205 -18.57 3.89 6.82
C SER A 205 -18.54 3.80 8.34
N LYS A 206 -19.13 2.74 8.93
CA LYS A 206 -19.01 2.48 10.38
C LYS A 206 -17.61 2.06 10.77
N GLU A 207 -16.90 1.30 9.95
CA GLU A 207 -15.54 0.86 10.19
C GLU A 207 -14.57 2.03 10.10
N SER A 208 -14.63 2.84 9.04
CA SER A 208 -13.88 4.10 8.95
C SER A 208 -14.20 5.03 10.12
N HIS A 209 -15.48 5.19 10.46
CA HIS A 209 -15.88 5.98 11.63
C HIS A 209 -15.41 5.37 12.95
N ALA A 210 -15.40 4.04 13.08
CA ALA A 210 -14.93 3.33 14.27
C ALA A 210 -13.41 3.46 14.42
N ILE A 211 -12.65 3.35 13.32
CA ILE A 211 -11.20 3.58 13.27
C ILE A 211 -10.90 5.01 13.70
N GLN A 212 -11.56 6.01 13.09
CA GLN A 212 -11.41 7.40 13.47
C GLN A 212 -11.76 7.63 14.94
N THR A 213 -12.87 7.07 15.41
CA THR A 213 -13.31 7.20 16.81
C THR A 213 -12.31 6.57 17.77
N ALA A 214 -11.79 5.39 17.45
CA ALA A 214 -10.76 4.72 18.23
C ALA A 214 -9.50 5.57 18.30
N PHE A 215 -8.98 6.03 17.16
CA PHE A 215 -7.72 6.77 17.11
C PHE A 215 -7.84 8.18 17.71
N LYS A 216 -8.97 8.87 17.54
CA LYS A 216 -9.24 10.13 18.26
C LYS A 216 -9.27 9.95 19.78
N ALA A 217 -9.59 8.75 20.24
CA ALA A 217 -9.58 8.40 21.66
C ALA A 217 -8.25 7.77 22.14
N GLY A 218 -7.24 7.64 21.28
CA GLY A 218 -5.94 7.03 21.63
C GLY A 218 -5.97 5.51 21.69
N LYS A 219 -6.95 4.89 21.04
CA LYS A 219 -7.25 3.46 21.12
C LYS A 219 -6.70 2.70 19.92
N GLU A 220 -6.38 1.42 20.10
CA GLU A 220 -6.16 0.51 18.98
C GLU A 220 -7.47 0.19 18.26
N TYR A 221 -7.36 -0.26 17.02
CA TYR A 221 -8.46 -0.87 16.27
C TYR A 221 -8.04 -2.24 15.76
N VAL A 222 -8.89 -3.25 15.91
CA VAL A 222 -8.58 -4.61 15.43
C VAL A 222 -9.31 -4.86 14.12
N VAL A 223 -8.56 -4.90 13.02
CA VAL A 223 -9.08 -5.31 11.71
C VAL A 223 -9.26 -6.82 11.73
N SER A 224 -10.51 -7.27 11.66
CA SER A 224 -10.84 -8.70 11.74
C SER A 224 -10.47 -9.42 10.44
N TRP A 225 -9.94 -10.63 10.56
CA TRP A 225 -9.69 -11.49 9.40
C TRP A 225 -10.93 -12.29 9.04
N GLY A 226 -11.05 -12.67 7.77
CA GLY A 226 -11.99 -13.72 7.37
C GLY A 226 -11.56 -15.08 7.93
N SER A 227 -12.48 -16.02 8.14
CA SER A 227 -12.16 -17.36 8.70
C SER A 227 -11.12 -18.16 7.90
N GLN A 228 -11.12 -18.02 6.57
CA GLN A 228 -10.10 -18.64 5.69
C GLN A 228 -8.76 -17.90 5.70
N GLU A 229 -8.77 -16.62 6.06
CA GLU A 229 -7.57 -15.81 6.19
C GLU A 229 -6.90 -16.04 7.54
N GLU A 230 -7.70 -16.13 8.61
CA GLU A 230 -7.26 -16.48 9.97
C GLU A 230 -6.42 -17.77 9.97
N GLN A 231 -6.96 -18.87 9.42
CA GLN A 231 -6.22 -20.13 9.37
C GLN A 231 -4.87 -20.01 8.63
N ARG A 232 -4.85 -19.30 7.49
CA ARG A 232 -3.62 -19.11 6.71
C ARG A 232 -2.59 -18.26 7.45
N ILE A 233 -3.03 -17.23 8.16
CA ILE A 233 -2.16 -16.37 8.98
C ILE A 233 -1.63 -17.15 10.17
N GLU A 234 -2.45 -17.95 10.85
CA GLU A 234 -2.00 -18.80 11.95
C GLU A 234 -0.91 -19.79 11.52
N GLU A 235 -1.12 -20.49 10.40
CA GLU A 235 -0.11 -21.38 9.80
C GLU A 235 1.18 -20.63 9.45
N ALA A 236 1.06 -19.45 8.84
CA ALA A 236 2.21 -18.61 8.50
C ALA A 236 2.97 -18.13 9.75
N MET A 237 2.27 -17.75 10.82
CA MET A 237 2.87 -17.34 12.08
C MET A 237 3.57 -18.49 12.79
N GLN A 238 3.05 -19.71 12.71
CA GLN A 238 3.72 -20.91 13.24
C GLN A 238 5.02 -21.21 12.49
N ASP A 239 5.01 -21.07 11.17
CA ASP A 239 6.20 -21.26 10.34
C ASP A 239 7.30 -20.25 10.67
N LEU A 240 6.93 -18.97 10.76
CA LEU A 240 7.85 -17.89 11.13
C LEU A 240 8.35 -18.06 12.57
N GLY A 241 7.48 -18.47 13.49
CA GLY A 241 7.87 -18.83 14.85
C GLY A 241 8.89 -19.96 14.92
N SER A 242 8.69 -21.00 14.11
CA SER A 242 9.60 -22.14 14.01
C SER A 242 10.97 -21.73 13.49
N TYR A 243 11.01 -20.85 12.48
CA TYR A 243 12.25 -20.27 11.98
C TYR A 243 12.97 -19.45 13.07
N LEU A 244 12.26 -18.48 13.68
CA LEU A 244 12.81 -17.63 14.74
C LEU A 244 13.34 -18.45 15.91
N SER A 245 12.68 -19.57 16.27
CA SER A 245 13.13 -20.45 17.35
C SER A 245 14.54 -21.03 17.14
N ASN A 246 15.03 -21.10 15.90
CA ASN A 246 16.37 -21.58 15.59
C ASN A 246 17.46 -20.50 15.68
N LEU A 247 17.09 -19.22 15.77
CA LEU A 247 18.06 -18.13 15.86
C LEU A 247 18.73 -18.11 17.24
N ASP A 248 19.98 -17.64 17.30
CA ASP A 248 20.70 -17.46 18.55
C ASP A 248 19.99 -16.39 19.41
N PRO A 249 19.59 -16.71 20.65
CA PRO A 249 18.97 -15.74 21.55
C PRO A 249 19.84 -14.51 21.89
N SER A 250 21.16 -14.58 21.67
CA SER A 250 22.07 -13.43 21.81
C SER A 250 21.84 -12.34 20.74
N LEU A 251 21.05 -12.64 19.70
CA LEU A 251 20.62 -11.70 18.66
C LEU A 251 19.42 -10.83 19.09
N SER A 252 19.14 -10.75 20.39
CA SER A 252 18.01 -9.99 20.92
C SER A 252 18.32 -8.49 21.06
N TYR A 253 17.37 -7.65 20.65
CA TYR A 253 17.43 -6.21 20.92
C TYR A 253 17.17 -5.95 22.42
N GLU A 254 18.08 -5.20 23.07
CA GLU A 254 17.91 -4.78 24.47
C GLU A 254 16.78 -3.74 24.56
N GLY A 255 15.72 -4.04 25.30
CA GLY A 255 14.60 -3.12 25.45
C GLY A 255 14.99 -1.81 26.11
N THR A 256 14.17 -0.77 25.92
CA THR A 256 14.36 0.56 26.52
C THR A 256 14.36 0.53 28.06
N ASP A 257 13.83 -0.53 28.68
CA ASP A 257 13.87 -0.77 30.13
C ASP A 257 15.11 -1.58 30.58
N LYS A 258 16.09 -1.81 29.70
CA LYS A 258 17.30 -2.63 29.92
C LYS A 258 17.02 -4.07 30.32
N LYS A 259 15.78 -4.55 30.13
CA LYS A 259 15.50 -5.97 30.30
C LYS A 259 15.94 -6.69 29.03
N VAL A 260 16.85 -7.64 29.20
CA VAL A 260 17.17 -8.62 28.17
C VAL A 260 16.02 -9.61 28.12
N VAL A 261 15.01 -9.27 27.33
CA VAL A 261 14.00 -10.24 26.93
C VAL A 261 14.70 -11.21 25.99
N TRP A 262 14.47 -12.52 26.13
CA TRP A 262 14.91 -13.52 25.15
C TRP A 262 14.07 -13.39 23.86
N ARG A 263 14.18 -12.23 23.20
CA ARG A 263 13.41 -11.84 22.02
C ARG A 263 14.25 -12.04 20.78
N LYS A 264 13.87 -12.98 19.93
CA LYS A 264 14.53 -13.18 18.64
C LYS A 264 13.84 -12.29 17.62
N SER A 265 14.58 -11.38 16.99
CA SER A 265 14.06 -10.49 15.96
C SER A 265 14.85 -10.61 14.66
N CYS A 266 14.16 -10.37 13.57
CA CYS A 266 14.74 -9.96 12.30
C CYS A 266 13.73 -8.99 11.67
N TRP A 267 14.13 -8.27 10.63
CA TRP A 267 13.20 -7.45 9.86
C TRP A 267 13.32 -7.74 8.37
N PHE A 268 12.20 -7.51 7.68
CA PHE A 268 12.09 -7.60 6.24
C PHE A 268 11.75 -6.21 5.69
N ALA A 269 12.26 -5.85 4.52
CA ALA A 269 11.88 -4.62 3.84
C ALA A 269 11.09 -4.89 2.58
N SER A 270 10.37 -3.86 2.14
CA SER A 270 9.67 -3.77 0.87
C SER A 270 9.74 -2.32 0.41
N GLN A 271 9.60 -2.09 -0.89
CA GLN A 271 9.50 -0.73 -1.44
C GLN A 271 8.22 -0.01 -1.00
N GLY A 272 7.21 -0.75 -0.53
CA GLY A 272 5.97 -0.17 0.00
C GLY A 272 4.86 -1.19 0.18
N ILE A 273 3.66 -0.67 0.46
CA ILE A 273 2.42 -1.46 0.51
C ILE A 273 2.17 -2.12 -0.85
N GLY A 274 1.82 -3.39 -0.87
CA GLY A 274 1.51 -4.14 -2.08
C GLY A 274 2.75 -4.55 -2.90
N HIS A 275 3.94 -4.06 -2.56
CA HIS A 275 5.18 -4.46 -3.21
C HIS A 275 5.76 -5.76 -2.61
N PRO A 276 6.55 -6.53 -3.37
CA PRO A 276 7.25 -7.70 -2.84
C PRO A 276 8.24 -7.33 -1.72
N LEU A 277 8.60 -8.33 -0.91
CA LEU A 277 9.74 -8.21 0.00
C LEU A 277 11.03 -8.12 -0.81
N LEU A 278 11.98 -7.33 -0.31
CA LEU A 278 13.31 -7.21 -0.91
C LEU A 278 14.10 -8.49 -0.70
N ASP A 279 14.86 -8.87 -1.72
CA ASP A 279 15.62 -10.11 -1.78
C ASP A 279 17.12 -9.89 -2.02
N SER A 280 17.60 -8.67 -1.84
CA SER A 280 19.00 -8.31 -2.01
C SER A 280 19.56 -7.54 -0.81
N GLU A 281 20.80 -7.86 -0.42
CA GLU A 281 21.55 -7.14 0.61
C GLU A 281 21.72 -5.66 0.24
N THR A 282 21.98 -5.37 -1.04
CA THR A 282 22.15 -4.00 -1.53
C THR A 282 20.88 -3.18 -1.37
N ASP A 283 19.71 -3.77 -1.54
CA ASP A 283 18.44 -3.05 -1.35
C ASP A 283 18.07 -2.93 0.13
N ILE A 284 18.32 -3.96 0.94
CA ILE A 284 18.11 -3.90 2.39
C ILE A 284 19.00 -2.84 3.04
N ALA A 285 20.25 -2.69 2.59
CA ALA A 285 21.18 -1.68 3.07
C ALA A 285 20.75 -0.23 2.80
N LYS A 286 19.74 0.00 1.94
CA LYS A 286 19.15 1.32 1.67
C LYS A 286 18.13 1.75 2.72
N PHE A 287 17.70 0.85 3.61
CA PHE A 287 16.71 1.14 4.64
C PHE A 287 17.39 1.46 5.98
N ASP A 288 16.82 2.41 6.71
CA ASP A 288 17.28 2.82 8.04
C ASP A 288 16.87 1.78 9.10
N GLY A 289 17.58 0.67 9.12
CA GLY A 289 17.36 -0.46 10.03
C GLY A 289 18.67 -1.15 10.40
N ASP A 290 18.63 -2.01 11.43
CA ASP A 290 19.80 -2.81 11.80
C ASP A 290 20.15 -3.77 10.66
N LEU A 291 21.18 -3.44 9.89
CA LEU A 291 21.62 -4.24 8.74
C LEU A 291 21.84 -5.71 9.13
N LYS A 292 22.32 -6.00 10.34
CA LYS A 292 22.56 -7.38 10.81
C LYS A 292 21.25 -8.19 10.91
N ASP A 293 20.22 -7.59 11.49
CA ASP A 293 18.89 -8.19 11.59
C ASP A 293 18.19 -8.25 10.22
N GLY A 294 18.43 -7.28 9.34
CA GLY A 294 17.92 -7.27 7.97
C GLY A 294 18.53 -8.39 7.12
N LEU A 295 19.84 -8.63 7.26
CA LEU A 295 20.53 -9.76 6.64
C LEU A 295 20.05 -11.10 7.18
N THR A 296 19.73 -11.18 8.47
CA THR A 296 19.12 -12.38 9.08
C THR A 296 17.73 -12.64 8.48
N GLY A 297 16.92 -11.59 8.30
CA GLY A 297 15.63 -11.66 7.61
C GLY A 297 15.79 -12.10 6.15
N LEU A 298 16.79 -11.57 5.44
CA LEU A 298 17.09 -11.97 4.06
C LEU A 298 17.43 -13.46 3.95
N GLN A 299 18.24 -13.97 4.90
CA GLN A 299 18.56 -15.39 4.95
C GLN A 299 17.31 -16.25 5.16
N ALA A 300 16.36 -15.79 5.96
CA ALA A 300 15.08 -16.44 6.17
C ALA A 300 14.30 -16.58 4.85
N LEU A 301 14.35 -15.55 3.99
CA LEU A 301 13.66 -15.56 2.70
C LEU A 301 14.25 -16.55 1.69
N HIS A 302 15.44 -17.13 1.91
CA HIS A 302 15.94 -18.20 1.04
C HIS A 302 15.18 -19.53 1.23
N ASP A 303 14.55 -19.73 2.39
CA ASP A 303 13.66 -20.86 2.60
C ASP A 303 12.27 -20.57 2.00
N SER A 304 11.84 -21.42 1.06
CA SER A 304 10.58 -21.22 0.32
C SER A 304 9.34 -21.17 1.22
N ARG A 305 9.33 -21.97 2.31
CA ARG A 305 8.21 -22.01 3.25
C ARG A 305 8.14 -20.71 4.05
N THR A 306 9.27 -20.31 4.64
CA THR A 306 9.42 -19.05 5.39
C THR A 306 9.07 -17.84 4.52
N ARG A 307 9.53 -17.81 3.26
CA ARG A 307 9.18 -16.77 2.29
C ARG A 307 7.68 -16.68 2.03
N ASN A 308 7.03 -17.81 1.74
CA ASN A 308 5.59 -17.83 1.48
C ASN A 308 4.79 -17.35 2.70
N SER A 309 5.19 -17.78 3.90
CA SER A 309 4.58 -17.36 5.16
C SER A 309 4.79 -15.87 5.43
N ALA A 310 5.99 -15.34 5.16
CA ALA A 310 6.27 -13.90 5.25
C ALA A 310 5.41 -13.08 4.27
N HIS A 311 5.23 -13.54 3.02
CA HIS A 311 4.33 -12.89 2.06
C HIS A 311 2.86 -12.94 2.48
N CYS A 312 2.41 -14.05 3.06
CA CYS A 312 1.05 -14.20 3.58
C CYS A 312 0.77 -13.15 4.68
N VAL A 313 1.65 -13.07 5.68
CA VAL A 313 1.51 -12.08 6.76
C VAL A 313 1.63 -10.65 6.21
N LYS A 314 2.57 -10.39 5.29
CA LYS A 314 2.70 -9.08 4.64
C LYS A 314 1.40 -8.64 3.98
N SER A 315 0.74 -9.53 3.25
CA SER A 315 -0.53 -9.21 2.58
C SER A 315 -1.61 -8.78 3.57
N ALA A 316 -1.71 -9.44 4.74
CA ALA A 316 -2.66 -9.10 5.78
C ALA A 316 -2.33 -7.75 6.44
N LEU A 317 -1.04 -7.48 6.67
CA LEU A 317 -0.56 -6.19 7.20
C LEU A 317 -0.82 -5.05 6.22
N ASP A 318 -0.49 -5.23 4.94
CA ASP A 318 -0.72 -4.25 3.87
C ASP A 318 -2.22 -3.92 3.74
N SER A 319 -3.09 -4.94 3.75
CA SER A 319 -4.54 -4.74 3.68
C SER A 319 -5.08 -3.90 4.86
N ALA A 320 -4.62 -4.22 6.07
CA ALA A 320 -5.03 -3.48 7.27
C ALA A 320 -4.47 -2.04 7.29
N LEU A 321 -3.23 -1.85 6.83
CA LEU A 321 -2.60 -0.54 6.66
C LEU A 321 -3.34 0.33 5.63
N VAL A 322 -3.75 -0.23 4.49
CA VAL A 322 -4.55 0.48 3.49
C VAL A 322 -5.90 0.88 4.06
N THR A 323 -6.62 -0.08 4.66
CA THR A 323 -7.94 0.17 5.24
C THR A 323 -7.89 1.29 6.28
N THR A 324 -6.86 1.27 7.12
CA THR A 324 -6.68 2.25 8.18
C THR A 324 -6.20 3.60 7.64
N SER A 325 -5.25 3.62 6.71
CA SER A 325 -4.73 4.87 6.13
C SER A 325 -5.79 5.65 5.36
N MET A 326 -6.70 4.95 4.68
CA MET A 326 -7.89 5.54 4.04
C MET A 326 -8.88 6.13 5.05
N ALA A 327 -8.98 5.56 6.25
CA ALA A 327 -9.84 6.11 7.30
C ALA A 327 -9.26 7.39 7.93
N VAL A 328 -7.95 7.63 7.83
CA VAL A 328 -7.26 8.78 8.45
C VAL A 328 -6.62 9.76 7.44
N ASP A 329 -6.86 9.60 6.14
CA ASP A 329 -6.41 10.49 5.05
C ASP A 329 -4.90 10.79 5.02
N THR A 330 -4.04 9.75 5.09
CA THR A 330 -2.57 9.94 5.19
C THR A 330 -1.77 9.49 3.96
N PRO A 331 -0.77 10.25 3.48
CA PRO A 331 0.21 9.79 2.46
C PRO A 331 1.33 8.86 3.01
N HIS A 332 1.97 8.07 2.13
CA HIS A 332 2.88 6.95 2.47
C HIS A 332 4.40 7.21 2.23
N ALA A 333 5.28 6.79 3.16
CA ALA A 333 6.60 6.11 2.96
C ALA A 333 7.27 5.67 4.30
N GLY A 334 7.86 4.47 4.42
CA GLY A 334 8.25 3.87 5.73
C GLY A 334 9.76 3.74 6.06
N ALA A 335 10.09 3.78 7.37
CA ALA A 335 11.22 3.09 8.03
C ALA A 335 10.89 2.72 9.51
N PRO A 336 11.45 1.63 10.11
CA PRO A 336 10.98 0.98 11.36
C PRO A 336 11.62 1.45 12.68
N GLY A 337 10.99 1.15 13.82
CA GLY A 337 11.69 0.97 15.11
C GLY A 337 10.75 1.04 16.33
N GLY A 338 10.94 0.17 17.34
CA GLY A 338 10.05 0.08 18.52
C GLY A 338 10.73 -0.13 19.88
N ILE A 339 9.90 -0.41 20.91
CA ILE A 339 10.10 -1.09 22.22
C ILE A 339 9.83 -0.23 23.48
N GLY A 340 9.14 -0.83 24.46
CA GLY A 340 8.85 -0.35 25.84
C GLY A 340 7.38 0.02 26.06
N LEU A 341 6.94 0.47 27.26
CA LEU A 341 5.70 1.26 27.30
C LEU A 341 6.01 2.59 26.63
N HIS A 342 5.38 2.84 25.51
CA HIS A 342 5.65 4.00 24.69
C HIS A 342 4.39 4.40 23.93
N PRO A 343 4.23 5.69 23.59
CA PRO A 343 3.38 6.04 22.47
C PRO A 343 3.96 5.36 21.23
N ASP A 344 3.11 4.81 20.37
CA ASP A 344 3.56 4.37 19.05
C ASP A 344 4.24 5.57 18.35
N GLY A 345 5.49 5.42 17.92
CA GLY A 345 6.28 6.52 17.37
C GLY A 345 6.12 6.70 15.85
N ASN A 346 5.25 5.92 15.22
CA ASN A 346 5.07 5.91 13.77
C ASN A 346 3.79 6.67 13.37
N LEU A 347 3.53 6.79 12.08
CA LEU A 347 2.26 7.32 11.59
C LEU A 347 1.17 6.28 11.87
N LEU A 348 1.38 5.04 11.40
CA LEU A 348 0.56 3.88 11.73
C LEU A 348 1.45 2.65 11.97
N SER A 349 1.05 1.82 12.93
CA SER A 349 1.62 0.48 13.11
C SER A 349 0.54 -0.58 12.97
N ALA A 350 0.87 -1.66 12.27
CA ALA A 350 0.04 -2.84 12.14
C ALA A 350 0.76 -4.03 12.78
N LEU A 351 0.12 -4.69 13.73
CA LEU A 351 0.68 -5.81 14.49
C LEU A 351 -0.17 -7.05 14.29
N ILE A 352 0.49 -8.16 13.99
CA ILE A 352 -0.05 -9.52 14.05
C ILE A 352 0.69 -10.28 15.14
N THR A 353 -0.02 -11.00 16.01
CA THR A 353 0.58 -11.80 17.08
C THR A 353 -0.16 -13.13 17.21
N ASN A 354 0.53 -14.18 17.65
CA ASN A 354 -0.07 -15.52 17.83
C ASN A 354 -0.48 -15.81 19.29
N GLY A 355 -0.41 -14.82 20.16
CA GLY A 355 -0.75 -14.98 21.57
C GLY A 355 -0.97 -13.64 22.28
N PRO A 356 -1.62 -13.70 23.46
CA PRO A 356 -1.89 -12.51 24.26
C PRO A 356 -0.59 -11.90 24.78
N GLY A 357 -0.50 -10.58 24.78
CA GLY A 357 0.70 -9.90 25.25
C GLY A 357 0.74 -8.41 24.98
N LEU A 358 0.00 -7.90 24.00
CA LEU A 358 -0.12 -6.44 23.87
C LEU A 358 -1.04 -5.89 24.97
N ARG A 359 -0.60 -4.84 25.67
CA ARG A 359 -1.44 -4.05 26.57
C ARG A 359 -1.51 -2.63 26.06
N VAL A 360 -2.72 -2.11 25.94
CA VAL A 360 -2.97 -0.72 25.53
C VAL A 360 -3.52 0.06 26.71
N TYR A 361 -2.97 1.24 26.94
CA TYR A 361 -3.24 2.08 28.09
C TYR A 361 -4.09 3.28 27.65
N ASP A 362 -5.36 3.28 28.03
CA ASP A 362 -6.26 4.39 27.71
C ASP A 362 -6.00 5.59 28.63
N LEU A 363 -6.33 6.78 28.14
CA LEU A 363 -6.24 8.00 28.93
C LEU A 363 -7.17 8.00 30.15
N ASP A 364 -8.21 7.16 30.21
CA ASP A 364 -9.15 7.07 31.33
C ASP A 364 -8.69 6.13 32.46
N GLY A 365 -7.53 5.48 32.32
CA GLY A 365 -7.01 4.50 33.28
C GLY A 365 -7.39 3.04 32.97
N THR A 366 -8.12 2.78 31.88
CA THR A 366 -8.43 1.42 31.42
C THR A 366 -7.22 0.79 30.74
N VAL A 367 -6.88 -0.45 31.12
CA VAL A 367 -5.90 -1.27 30.37
C VAL A 367 -6.66 -2.26 29.50
N ARG A 368 -6.48 -2.17 28.18
CA ARG A 368 -7.04 -3.09 27.20
C ARG A 368 -6.04 -4.16 26.80
N PHE A 369 -6.58 -5.30 26.42
CA PHE A 369 -5.83 -6.46 25.95
C PHE A 369 -6.39 -6.84 24.57
N PRO A 370 -5.81 -6.31 23.48
CA PRO A 370 -6.29 -6.59 22.14
C PRO A 370 -6.21 -8.08 21.85
N GLY A 371 -7.23 -8.61 21.19
CA GLY A 371 -7.25 -10.00 20.74
C GLY A 371 -6.16 -10.28 19.71
N HIS A 372 -5.88 -11.55 19.46
CA HIS A 372 -4.89 -12.01 18.49
C HIS A 372 -5.52 -12.66 17.24
N GLN A 373 -6.83 -12.45 17.03
CA GLN A 373 -7.61 -12.93 15.87
C GLN A 373 -7.89 -11.78 14.88
N GLY A 374 -6.85 -11.04 14.53
CA GLY A 374 -6.96 -9.85 13.70
C GLY A 374 -5.66 -9.07 13.65
N THR A 375 -5.60 -8.09 12.75
CA THR A 375 -4.49 -7.14 12.67
C THR A 375 -4.77 -5.98 13.61
N ILE A 376 -3.93 -5.80 14.63
CA ILE A 376 -4.04 -4.72 15.60
C ILE A 376 -3.41 -3.46 14.99
N MET A 377 -4.22 -2.43 14.80
CA MET A 377 -3.84 -1.14 14.24
C MET A 377 -3.68 -0.11 15.35
N MET A 378 -2.58 0.64 15.30
CA MET A 378 -2.26 1.68 16.26
C MET A 378 -1.89 2.97 15.54
N GLY A 379 -2.48 4.08 15.97
CA GLY A 379 -2.10 5.42 15.53
C GLY A 379 -0.97 5.94 16.41
N GLY A 380 0.07 6.52 15.81
CA GLY A 380 1.22 6.97 16.58
C GLY A 380 1.40 8.48 16.67
N SER A 381 2.50 8.87 17.29
CA SER A 381 2.84 10.23 17.65
C SER A 381 3.13 11.11 16.44
N THR A 382 3.56 10.53 15.32
CA THR A 382 3.66 11.20 14.03
C THR A 382 2.29 11.58 13.49
N LEU A 383 1.28 10.69 13.61
CA LEU A 383 -0.10 10.98 13.20
C LEU A 383 -0.70 12.10 14.06
N TYR A 384 -0.50 12.02 15.39
CA TYR A 384 -0.92 13.07 16.32
C TYR A 384 -0.32 14.43 15.95
N ARG A 385 0.99 14.50 15.72
CA ARG A 385 1.65 15.76 15.39
C ARG A 385 1.24 16.31 14.04
N TRP A 386 1.00 15.45 13.05
CA TRP A 386 0.63 15.85 11.69
C TRP A 386 -0.83 16.30 11.59
N ALA A 387 -1.78 15.52 12.12
CA ALA A 387 -3.21 15.81 12.02
C ALA A 387 -3.76 16.66 13.18
N ASN A 388 -3.09 16.66 14.33
CA ASN A 388 -3.52 17.32 15.56
C ASN A 388 -4.93 16.91 16.04
N GLU A 389 -5.35 15.67 15.73
CA GLU A 389 -6.69 15.16 16.07
C GLU A 389 -6.64 13.73 16.64
N PHE A 390 -5.66 12.92 16.26
CA PHE A 390 -5.58 11.51 16.64
C PHE A 390 -4.58 11.33 17.78
N ILE A 391 -5.06 10.87 18.94
CA ILE A 391 -4.21 10.66 20.11
C ILE A 391 -3.33 9.42 19.88
N PRO A 392 -2.03 9.44 20.23
CA PRO A 392 -1.17 8.26 20.07
C PRO A 392 -1.65 7.09 20.93
N THR A 393 -1.59 5.88 20.40
CA THR A 393 -1.82 4.65 21.15
C THR A 393 -0.64 4.36 22.06
N PHE A 394 -0.86 4.42 23.38
CA PHE A 394 0.13 4.02 24.38
C PHE A 394 0.05 2.51 24.61
N HIS A 395 1.13 1.79 24.35
CA HIS A 395 1.13 0.35 24.49
C HIS A 395 2.46 -0.20 25.00
N ASP A 396 2.39 -1.37 25.62
CA ASP A 396 3.54 -2.21 25.88
C ASP A 396 3.29 -3.66 25.45
N VAL A 397 4.36 -4.45 25.42
CA VAL A 397 4.29 -5.88 25.17
C VAL A 397 4.66 -6.62 26.46
N ASP A 398 3.69 -7.31 27.03
CA ASP A 398 3.84 -8.23 28.14
C ASP A 398 4.48 -9.55 27.67
N ILE A 399 5.72 -9.67 28.08
CA ILE A 399 6.62 -10.80 27.85
C ILE A 399 6.57 -11.82 29.00
N SER A 400 5.71 -11.61 30.00
CA SER A 400 5.56 -12.55 31.10
C SER A 400 4.87 -13.84 30.62
N GLY A 401 5.27 -14.95 31.24
CA GLY A 401 4.80 -16.30 30.90
C GLY A 401 5.86 -17.17 30.24
N ASN A 402 5.57 -18.48 30.15
CA ASN A 402 6.45 -19.48 29.54
C ASN A 402 6.09 -19.79 28.08
N GLU A 403 5.08 -19.12 27.53
CA GLU A 403 4.61 -19.37 26.17
C GLU A 403 5.46 -18.62 25.14
N VAL A 404 5.84 -19.31 24.07
CA VAL A 404 6.55 -18.71 22.94
C VAL A 404 5.58 -17.85 22.15
N LYS A 405 5.81 -16.53 22.14
CA LYS A 405 5.01 -15.56 21.40
C LYS A 405 5.77 -15.08 20.17
N VAL A 406 5.07 -14.99 19.05
CA VAL A 406 5.57 -14.48 17.78
C VAL A 406 4.72 -13.28 17.43
N SER A 407 5.38 -12.16 17.13
CA SER A 407 4.73 -10.92 16.77
C SER A 407 5.43 -10.31 15.57
N ILE A 408 4.66 -9.85 14.60
CA ILE A 408 5.14 -9.18 13.39
C ILE A 408 4.50 -7.80 13.34
N VAL A 409 5.35 -6.77 13.25
CA VAL A 409 4.92 -5.38 13.20
C VAL A 409 5.36 -4.77 11.88
N ALA A 410 4.41 -4.23 11.12
CA ALA A 410 4.68 -3.36 9.99
C ALA A 410 4.46 -1.90 10.40
N PHE A 411 5.35 -1.04 9.91
CA PHE A 411 5.30 0.40 10.14
C PHE A 411 5.00 1.12 8.84
N PHE A 412 4.02 2.01 8.90
CA PHE A 412 3.70 2.94 7.85
C PHE A 412 4.01 4.33 8.38
N ASN A 413 4.89 5.06 7.69
CA ASN A 413 5.38 6.38 8.10
C ASN A 413 5.24 7.38 6.94
N PHE A 414 5.66 8.62 7.19
CA PHE A 414 6.08 9.54 6.14
C PHE A 414 7.57 9.35 5.81
N PRO A 415 8.05 9.83 4.64
CA PRO A 415 9.48 9.88 4.37
C PRO A 415 10.24 10.61 5.48
N ASP A 416 11.38 10.08 5.93
CA ASP A 416 12.20 10.74 6.94
C ASP A 416 12.94 11.94 6.35
N MET A 417 13.19 12.95 7.19
CA MET A 417 13.85 14.21 6.83
C MET A 417 13.14 15.00 5.72
N GLU A 418 11.83 14.81 5.55
CA GLU A 418 11.01 15.51 4.57
C GLU A 418 9.99 16.45 5.19
N THR A 419 9.57 17.45 4.41
CA THR A 419 8.48 18.36 4.77
C THR A 419 7.16 17.83 4.22
N ILE A 420 6.24 17.48 5.10
CA ILE A 420 4.94 16.89 4.78
C ILE A 420 3.86 17.97 4.90
N PRO A 421 3.01 18.19 3.88
CA PRO A 421 1.90 19.12 3.98
C PRO A 421 0.86 18.60 4.97
N ARG A 422 0.34 19.47 5.85
CA ARG A 422 -0.69 19.09 6.86
C ARG A 422 -2.09 18.97 6.27
N THR A 423 -2.34 19.57 5.11
CA THR A 423 -3.59 19.39 4.36
C THR A 423 -3.33 19.40 2.86
N LEU A 424 -4.14 18.69 2.08
CA LEU A 424 -4.15 18.77 0.61
C LEU A 424 -4.69 20.13 0.08
N ARG A 425 -5.17 21.02 0.96
CA ARG A 425 -6.00 22.19 0.58
C ARG A 425 -5.50 23.56 1.05
N ALA A 426 -4.49 23.65 1.91
CA ALA A 426 -3.98 24.94 2.38
C ALA A 426 -2.46 25.06 2.18
N GLU A 427 -2.05 25.99 1.32
CA GLU A 427 -0.66 26.40 1.20
C GLU A 427 -0.21 27.09 2.50
N GLY A 428 0.84 26.56 3.15
CA GLY A 428 1.57 27.25 4.21
C GLY A 428 1.70 26.52 5.56
N ASP A 429 0.94 25.45 5.81
CA ASP A 429 1.04 24.68 7.07
C ASP A 429 1.71 23.32 6.82
N ASN A 430 2.97 23.22 7.25
CA ASN A 430 3.87 22.12 6.93
C ASN A 430 4.38 21.44 8.20
N PHE A 431 4.53 20.12 8.14
CA PHE A 431 5.08 19.27 9.19
C PHE A 431 6.43 18.71 8.73
N PHE A 432 7.53 19.07 9.38
CA PHE A 432 8.82 18.47 9.08
C PHE A 432 8.96 17.14 9.82
N HIS A 433 9.01 16.04 9.07
CA HIS A 433 9.11 14.71 9.61
C HIS A 433 10.57 14.33 9.84
N ASN A 434 10.98 14.30 11.11
CA ASN A 434 12.27 13.78 11.55
C ASN A 434 12.01 12.71 12.61
N ILE A 435 12.07 11.45 12.21
CA ILE A 435 11.68 10.30 13.04
C ILE A 435 12.48 10.29 14.33
N ARG A 436 13.80 10.48 14.23
CA ARG A 436 14.69 10.45 15.39
C ARG A 436 14.32 11.51 16.41
N ARG A 437 14.13 12.76 15.96
CA ARG A 437 13.77 13.87 16.83
C ARG A 437 12.39 13.67 17.46
N ILE A 438 11.42 13.15 16.71
CA ILE A 438 10.08 12.84 17.22
C ILE A 438 10.16 11.78 18.32
N LYS A 439 10.86 10.67 18.08
CA LYS A 439 11.03 9.58 19.05
C LYS A 439 11.82 10.00 20.30
N GLU A 440 12.75 10.95 20.16
CA GLU A 440 13.45 11.55 21.29
C GLU A 440 12.51 12.48 22.09
N ASP A 441 11.74 13.34 21.42
CA ASP A 441 10.77 14.27 22.02
C ASP A 441 9.63 13.54 22.75
N ASP A 442 9.15 12.41 22.20
CA ASP A 442 8.12 11.55 22.80
C ASP A 442 8.45 11.08 24.22
N LYS A 443 9.73 11.11 24.60
CA LYS A 443 10.24 10.64 25.90
C LYS A 443 10.56 11.79 26.85
N LEU A 444 10.53 13.04 26.38
CA LEU A 444 10.93 14.20 27.19
C LEU A 444 9.80 14.62 28.14
N PRO A 445 10.12 14.93 29.42
CA PRO A 445 9.15 15.49 30.36
C PRO A 445 8.55 16.82 29.91
N SER A 446 9.24 17.54 29.01
CA SER A 446 8.80 18.80 28.41
C SER A 446 8.50 18.67 26.91
N GLY A 447 8.42 17.45 26.39
CA GLY A 447 8.12 17.19 24.97
C GLY A 447 6.64 17.42 24.65
N GLU A 448 6.28 17.32 23.38
CA GLU A 448 4.91 17.61 22.92
C GLU A 448 3.86 16.63 23.46
N LEU A 449 4.27 15.42 23.85
CA LEU A 449 3.41 14.43 24.49
C LEU A 449 3.38 14.50 26.02
N SER A 450 4.11 15.43 26.65
CA SER A 450 4.24 15.52 28.11
C SER A 450 2.89 15.52 28.84
N ALA A 451 1.92 16.31 28.38
CA ALA A 451 0.58 16.36 28.97
C ALA A 451 -0.17 15.02 28.89
N LEU A 452 0.01 14.25 27.81
CA LEU A 452 -0.59 12.93 27.67
C LEU A 452 0.10 11.91 28.58
N TRP A 453 1.43 11.99 28.70
CA TRP A 453 2.20 11.21 29.66
C TRP A 453 1.74 11.46 31.10
N ASP A 454 1.53 12.71 31.51
CA ASP A 454 1.05 13.05 32.84
C ASP A 454 -0.30 12.38 33.16
N VAL A 455 -1.22 12.39 32.20
CA VAL A 455 -2.53 11.72 32.31
C VAL A 455 -2.35 10.21 32.46
N ILE A 456 -1.54 9.61 31.58
CA ILE A 456 -1.25 8.17 31.57
C ILE A 456 -0.60 7.73 32.89
N ILE A 457 0.43 8.44 33.36
CA ILE A 457 1.14 8.15 34.61
C ILE A 457 0.18 8.23 35.80
N LYS A 458 -0.60 9.32 35.87
CA LYS A 458 -1.54 9.55 36.97
C LYS A 458 -2.63 8.49 37.01
N ASN A 459 -3.27 8.21 35.87
CA ASN A 459 -4.47 7.37 35.84
C ASN A 459 -4.13 5.87 35.94
N HIS A 460 -2.94 5.47 35.48
CA HIS A 460 -2.44 4.09 35.62
C HIS A 460 -1.54 3.90 36.85
N GLN A 461 -1.37 4.94 37.69
CA GLN A 461 -0.56 4.91 38.91
C GLN A 461 0.88 4.43 38.66
N MET A 462 1.45 4.84 37.54
CA MET A 462 2.78 4.39 37.14
C MET A 462 3.86 5.13 37.91
N SER A 463 4.89 4.39 38.31
CA SER A 463 6.11 4.96 38.89
C SER A 463 7.15 5.06 37.79
N LEU A 464 7.41 6.26 37.28
CA LEU A 464 8.52 6.46 36.34
C LEU A 464 9.86 6.24 37.08
N PRO A 465 10.87 5.65 36.41
CA PRO A 465 12.22 5.60 36.96
C PRO A 465 12.72 7.04 37.23
N PRO A 466 13.49 7.26 38.31
CA PRO A 466 13.97 8.59 38.65
C PRO A 466 14.78 9.17 37.48
N VAL A 467 14.44 10.39 37.06
CA VAL A 467 15.20 11.13 36.05
C VAL A 467 16.61 11.34 36.60
N LEU A 468 17.61 10.68 36.01
CA LEU A 468 19.00 11.03 36.24
C LEU A 468 19.18 12.45 35.70
N ALA A 469 19.36 13.42 36.59
CA ALA A 469 19.73 14.77 36.21
C ALA A 469 21.04 14.69 35.40
N SER A 470 20.95 14.97 34.10
CA SER A 470 22.11 15.06 33.22
C SER A 470 23.02 16.18 33.73
N GLY A 471 24.20 15.82 34.23
CA GLY A 471 25.30 16.74 34.51
C GLY A 471 26.17 16.97 33.29
#